data_AF-A0ABD0N5V2-F1
#
_entry.id   AF-A0ABD0N5V2-F1
#
_cell.length_a   1.000
_cell.length_b   1.000
_cell.length_c   1.000
_cell.angle_alpha   90.00
_cell.angle_beta   90.00
_cell.angle_gamma   90.00
#
_symmetry.space_group_name_H-M   'P 1'
#
loop_
_entity.id
_entity.type
_entity.pdbx_description
1 polymer ?
#
loop_
_entity_poly.entity_id
_entity_poly.type
_entity_poly.pdbx_seq_one_letter_code
_entity_poly.pdbx_strand_id
1 'polypeptide(L)' 'RYIPKLKDYPNRYIYEPWNAPELVQKAANCIVGVDYPKPMINHAESSRLNIERMKQVYQQLSHYRGL' A
#
# COMPACT_ATOMS: atom_id res chain seq x y z
N ARG A 1 10.56 5.28 -13.59
CA ARG A 1 10.10 5.99 -14.82
C ARG A 1 8.79 6.78 -14.59
N TYR A 2 7.82 6.27 -13.83
CA TYR A 2 6.50 6.92 -13.66
C TYR A 2 6.35 7.82 -12.43
N ILE A 3 7.18 7.60 -11.39
CA ILE A 3 7.17 8.41 -10.17
C ILE A 3 8.55 9.05 -10.01
N PRO A 4 8.78 10.25 -10.57
CA PRO A 4 10.09 10.90 -10.54
C PRO A 4 10.60 11.17 -9.12
N LYS A 5 9.69 11.39 -8.16
CA LYS A 5 10.02 11.65 -6.75
C LYS A 5 10.74 10.48 -6.05
N LEU A 6 10.52 9.25 -6.51
CA LEU A 6 11.14 8.05 -5.94
C LEU A 6 12.34 7.55 -6.76
N LYS A 7 12.82 8.32 -7.75
CA LYS A 7 13.86 7.85 -8.68
C LYS A 7 15.19 7.50 -8.01
N ASP A 8 15.52 8.19 -6.93
CA ASP A 8 16.81 8.08 -6.22
C ASP A 8 16.73 7.13 -5.01
N TYR A 9 15.56 6.52 -4.76
CA TYR A 9 15.41 5.53 -3.72
C TYR A 9 16.18 4.24 -4.05
N PRO A 10 16.87 3.61 -3.07
CA PRO A 10 17.46 2.29 -3.26
C PRO A 10 16.41 1.24 -3.62
N ASN A 11 16.79 0.25 -4.44
CA ASN A 11 15.89 -0.86 -4.86
C ASN A 11 15.22 -1.58 -3.69
N ARG A 12 15.88 -1.63 -2.52
CA ARG A 12 15.33 -2.24 -1.30
C ARG A 12 14.06 -1.54 -0.80
N TYR A 13 13.93 -0.23 -1.00
CA TYR A 13 12.88 0.60 -0.43
C TYR A 13 11.94 1.21 -1.47
N ILE A 14 12.20 1.04 -2.77
CA ILE A 14 11.41 1.73 -3.81
C ILE A 14 9.93 1.31 -3.83
N TYR A 15 9.61 0.08 -3.43
CA TYR A 15 8.23 -0.42 -3.33
C TYR A 15 7.55 -0.06 -2.01
N GLU A 16 8.34 0.21 -0.98
CA GLU A 16 7.89 0.46 0.39
C GLU A 16 8.71 1.59 1.03
N PRO A 17 8.67 2.81 0.46
CA PRO A 17 9.55 3.92 0.87
C PRO A 17 9.28 4.37 2.31
N TRP A 18 8.09 4.11 2.86
CA TRP A 18 7.73 4.36 4.26
C TRP A 18 8.53 3.51 5.26
N ASN A 19 9.13 2.39 4.83
CA ASN A 19 10.01 1.56 5.66
C ASN A 19 11.48 2.01 5.60
N ALA A 20 11.81 3.01 4.77
CA ALA A 20 13.17 3.53 4.68
C ALA A 20 13.52 4.38 5.92
N PRO A 21 14.73 4.21 6.51
CA PRO A 21 15.22 5.10 7.56
C PRO A 21 15.28 6.55 7.08
N GLU A 22 15.09 7.51 7.99
CA GLU A 22 15.08 8.95 7.67
C GLU A 22 16.34 9.41 6.92
N LEU A 23 17.51 8.85 7.26
CA LEU A 23 18.77 9.13 6.56
C LEU A 23 18.71 8.76 5.08
N VAL A 24 18.06 7.64 4.74
CA VAL A 24 17.89 7.18 3.37
C VAL A 24 16.89 8.08 2.63
N GLN A 25 15.80 8.49 3.29
CA GLN A 25 14.80 9.39 2.71
C GLN A 25 15.43 10.77 2.37
N LYS A 26 16.26 11.29 3.28
CA LYS A 26 17.03 12.53 3.07
C LYS A 26 18.03 12.38 1.93
N ALA A 27 18.77 11.28 1.87
CA ALA A 27 19.73 11.01 0.79
C ALA A 27 19.04 10.89 -0.58
N ALA A 28 17.82 10.36 -0.62
CA ALA A 28 16.99 10.27 -1.82
C ALA A 28 16.20 11.56 -2.13
N ASN A 29 16.37 12.61 -1.32
CA ASN A 29 15.70 13.91 -1.46
C ASN A 29 14.16 13.81 -1.63
N CYS A 30 13.55 12.90 -0.88
CA CYS A 30 12.10 12.69 -0.87
C CYS A 30 11.68 12.15 0.49
N ILE A 31 10.96 12.96 1.27
CA ILE A 31 10.49 12.59 2.60
C ILE A 31 9.06 12.03 2.53
N VAL A 32 8.87 10.84 3.08
CA VAL A 32 7.56 10.19 3.13
C VAL A 32 6.65 10.90 4.15
N GLY A 33 5.48 11.32 3.69
CA GLY A 33 4.53 12.18 4.38
C GLY A 33 4.60 13.65 3.95
N VAL A 34 5.61 14.05 3.18
CA VAL A 34 5.78 15.43 2.68
C VAL A 34 5.85 15.44 1.15
N ASP A 35 6.91 14.84 0.58
CA ASP A 35 7.13 14.78 -0.87
C ASP A 35 6.40 13.62 -1.55
N TYR A 36 6.19 12.54 -0.79
CA TYR A 36 5.46 11.35 -1.21
C TYR A 36 4.54 10.90 -0.08
N PRO A 37 3.27 10.56 -0.34
CA PRO A 37 2.33 10.24 0.72
C PRO A 37 2.70 8.95 1.48
N LYS A 38 2.27 8.88 2.75
CA LYS A 38 2.28 7.62 3.50
C LYS A 38 1.23 6.66 2.91
N PRO A 39 1.35 5.34 3.12
CA PRO A 39 0.31 4.39 2.76
C PRO A 39 -1.06 4.83 3.27
N MET A 40 -2.05 4.85 2.40
CA MET A 40 -3.41 5.26 2.76
C MET A 40 -4.08 4.27 3.72
N ILE A 41 -3.71 2.99 3.64
CA ILE A 41 -4.25 1.90 4.45
C ILE A 41 -3.15 0.94 4.87
N ASN A 42 -3.38 0.21 5.95
CA ASN A 42 -2.61 -0.99 6.26
C ASN A 42 -3.08 -2.14 5.36
N HIS A 43 -2.21 -2.55 4.44
CA HIS A 43 -2.55 -3.60 3.47
C HIS A 43 -2.83 -4.96 4.14
N ALA A 44 -2.09 -5.33 5.19
CA ALA A 44 -2.27 -6.62 5.86
C ALA A 44 -3.65 -6.72 6.52
N GLU A 45 -4.04 -5.68 7.26
CA GLU A 45 -5.35 -5.62 7.92
C GLU A 45 -6.49 -5.55 6.90
N SER A 46 -6.35 -4.70 5.87
CA SER A 46 -7.37 -4.52 4.84
C SER A 46 -7.56 -5.78 4.00
N SER A 47 -6.47 -6.45 3.63
CA SER A 47 -6.52 -7.71 2.89
C SER A 47 -7.23 -8.79 3.69
N ARG A 48 -6.90 -8.94 4.98
CA ARG A 48 -7.58 -9.90 5.88
C ARG A 48 -9.08 -9.66 5.93
N LEU A 49 -9.49 -8.40 6.14
CA LEU A 49 -10.91 -8.02 6.18
C LEU A 49 -11.62 -8.27 4.85
N ASN A 50 -10.97 -7.97 3.73
CA ASN A 50 -11.54 -8.17 2.40
C ASN A 50 -11.72 -9.66 2.09
N ILE A 51 -10.76 -10.52 2.45
CA ILE A 51 -10.87 -11.97 2.30
C ILE A 51 -12.05 -12.52 3.11
N GLU A 52 -12.21 -12.05 4.35
CA GLU A 52 -13.34 -12.44 5.21
C GLU A 52 -14.69 -12.01 4.62
N ARG A 53 -14.79 -10.77 4.13
CA ARG A 53 -15.99 -10.26 3.46
C ARG A 53 -16.33 -11.07 2.21
N MET A 54 -15.33 -11.36 1.37
CA MET A 54 -15.55 -12.20 0.19
C MET A 54 -16.07 -13.58 0.60
N LYS A 55 -15.48 -14.21 1.62
CA LYS A 55 -15.97 -15.50 2.14
C LYS A 55 -17.42 -15.44 2.58
N GLN A 56 -17.85 -14.38 3.27
CA GLN A 56 -19.24 -14.18 3.69
C GLN A 56 -20.18 -14.06 2.48
N VAL A 57 -19.80 -13.28 1.46
CA VAL A 57 -20.58 -13.15 0.21
C VAL A 57 -20.72 -14.51 -0.49
N TYR A 58 -19.63 -15.28 -0.59
CA TYR A 58 -19.67 -16.63 -1.19
C TYR A 58 -20.55 -17.60 -0.39
N GLN A 59 -20.60 -17.49 0.94
CA GLN A 59 -21.49 -18.32 1.77
C GLN A 59 -22.97 -17.99 1.54
N GLN A 60 -23.29 -16.75 1.18
CA GLN A 60 -24.64 -16.26 0.93
C GLN A 60 -24.95 -16.13 -0.57
N LEU A 61 -24.18 -16.80 -1.44
CA LEU A 61 -24.29 -16.68 -2.90
C LEU A 61 -25.70 -16.93 -3.44
N SER A 62 -26.47 -17.81 -2.81
CA SER A 62 -27.88 -18.05 -3.16
C SER A 62 -28.77 -16.82 -2.93
N HIS A 63 -28.47 -15.98 -1.94
CA HIS A 63 -29.20 -14.74 -1.64
C HIS A 63 -28.83 -13.58 -2.58
N TYR A 64 -27.63 -13.59 -3.16
CA TYR A 64 -27.18 -12.60 -4.15
C TYR A 64 -27.48 -12.98 -5.60
N ARG A 65 -27.99 -14.20 -5.86
CA ARG A 65 -28.24 -14.74 -7.21
C ARG A 65 -29.46 -14.16 -7.95
N GLY A 66 -30.13 -13.16 -7.36
CA GLY A 66 -31.36 -12.55 -7.91
C GLY A 66 -31.35 -11.02 -7.96
N LEU A 67 -30.18 -10.39 -7.87
CA LEU A 67 -29.98 -8.99 -8.29
C LEU A 67 -29.43 -8.95 -9.72
#